data_AF-A0AAJ4X861-F1
#
_entry.id   AF-A0AAJ4X861-F1
#
_cell.length_a   1.000
_cell.length_b   1.000
_cell.length_c   1.000
_cell.angle_alpha   90.00
_cell.angle_beta   90.00
_cell.angle_gamma   90.00
#
_symmetry.space_group_name_H-M   'P 1'
#
loop_
_entity.id
_entity.type
_entity.pdbx_description
1 polymer ?
#
loop_
_entity_poly.entity_id
_entity_poly.type
_entity_poly.pdbx_seq_one_letter_code
_entity_poly.pdbx_strand_id
1 'polypeptide(L)'
;MSVDQYFNHYKNQGFHFSNKVLTKYCLSLYTKPFLILSGISGTGKTKIAQLFEVFVDDAVKSEASEIPLKDDDYLILKITNRILAGDRANFKFNDLPSLFETDEIPGIQAKIDTLAARQNNGNITEPETFTVRDPNGTYKIGVYLQRATNPLVRIRFVSKRNEAEQYNSSDFLKQHYNDGDVLNFRKIGMRELELVSVNDEAVKGVELALDRKETSLVDNKLFVSVKSNWTDNTELFGYYNVLEEKYSLTPLLKFILTAQEHPSKPFFLILDEMNLSKVEHYFSDFLSCLESRIKVGDTIKQENIWLHNHPYQADSNDDYFDIIPNSIGIPMNLYVTGTVNIDETTYSFSPKVLDRANVIEFNDVSLSVYNQEQGEDRFTLKTFPKFESAILSTSGHYSNSPEHFKQTVEQLLSILHPYNLHFGYRVINEMAQFVNNAVEYIGNDNEIIYDAIDVQICQKILPKINGSFGKLDEPLRKLIAFVQYNDPSQYEIINVESISSIEPSKTMYPESISKLCRLYNNLVNNGFASFLE
;
A
#
# COMPACT_ATOMS: atom_id res chain seq x y z
N MET A 1 23.10 -1.76 0.76
CA MET A 1 22.70 -0.51 1.42
C MET A 1 21.84 -0.89 2.60
N SER A 2 22.30 -0.55 3.80
CA SER A 2 22.00 -1.31 5.01
C SER A 2 20.71 -0.89 5.69
N VAL A 3 20.12 -1.84 6.42
CA VAL A 3 19.06 -1.60 7.41
C VAL A 3 19.43 -0.47 8.39
N ASP A 4 20.72 -0.19 8.59
CA ASP A 4 21.16 0.97 9.38
C ASP A 4 20.68 2.30 8.81
N GLN A 5 20.57 2.43 7.48
CA GLN A 5 20.03 3.66 6.87
C GLN A 5 18.56 3.85 7.23
N TYR A 6 17.79 2.77 7.29
CA TYR A 6 16.41 2.80 7.74
C TYR A 6 16.30 3.34 9.17
N PHE A 7 17.08 2.80 10.11
CA PHE A 7 17.06 3.27 11.50
C PHE A 7 17.64 4.68 11.66
N ASN A 8 18.75 4.99 10.97
CA ASN A 8 19.41 6.29 11.05
C ASN A 8 18.61 7.40 10.35
N HIS A 9 17.77 7.08 9.37
CA HIS A 9 16.91 8.06 8.71
C HIS A 9 16.03 8.80 9.72
N TYR A 10 15.37 8.09 10.64
CA TYR A 10 14.56 8.72 11.68
C TYR A 10 15.39 9.62 12.59
N LYS A 11 16.54 9.12 13.05
CA LYS A 11 17.46 9.88 13.92
C LYS A 11 17.95 11.16 13.24
N ASN A 12 18.32 11.08 11.97
CA ASN A 12 18.79 12.21 11.16
C ASN A 12 17.68 13.27 10.96
N GLN A 13 16.41 12.86 10.97
CA GLN A 13 15.26 13.75 10.92
C GLN A 13 14.84 14.27 12.32
N GLY A 14 15.60 13.95 13.37
CA GLY A 14 15.35 14.40 14.74
C GLY A 14 14.31 13.57 15.52
N PHE A 15 13.94 12.39 15.00
CA PHE A 15 12.99 11.49 15.66
C PHE A 15 13.69 10.26 16.21
N HIS A 16 13.50 10.00 17.51
CA HIS A 16 14.11 8.87 18.20
C HIS A 16 13.07 7.80 18.50
N PHE A 17 13.15 6.69 17.78
CA PHE A 17 12.37 5.47 18.02
C PHE A 17 13.33 4.31 18.33
N SER A 18 12.88 3.30 19.07
CA SER A 18 13.67 2.09 19.23
C SER A 18 13.69 1.28 17.94
N ASN A 19 14.80 0.57 17.70
CA ASN A 19 14.91 -0.30 16.52
C ASN A 19 13.81 -1.38 16.50
N LYS A 20 13.39 -1.88 17.66
CA LYS A 20 12.26 -2.82 17.79
C LYS A 20 10.94 -2.22 17.33
N VAL A 21 10.62 -0.97 17.69
CA VAL A 21 9.38 -0.31 17.24
C VAL A 21 9.37 -0.15 15.72
N LEU A 22 10.48 0.31 15.14
CA LEU A 22 10.62 0.47 13.69
C LEU A 22 10.58 -0.90 12.98
N THR A 23 11.21 -1.93 13.56
CA THR A 23 11.14 -3.31 13.06
C THR A 23 9.72 -3.85 13.07
N LYS A 24 8.97 -3.66 14.17
CA LYS A 24 7.54 -4.01 14.26
C LYS A 24 6.74 -3.30 13.18
N TYR A 25 6.90 -1.99 13.04
CA TYR A 25 6.20 -1.21 12.01
C TYR A 25 6.45 -1.77 10.60
N CYS A 26 7.72 -1.98 10.24
CA CYS A 26 8.12 -2.49 8.93
C CYS A 26 7.55 -3.88 8.64
N LEU A 27 7.75 -4.85 9.55
CA LEU A 27 7.28 -6.22 9.34
C LEU A 27 5.75 -6.33 9.38
N SER A 28 5.07 -5.55 10.22
CA SER A 28 3.61 -5.55 10.29
C SER A 28 2.99 -5.01 9.00
N LEU A 29 3.55 -3.93 8.44
CA LEU A 29 3.09 -3.34 7.18
C LEU A 29 3.44 -4.24 5.98
N TYR A 30 4.61 -4.89 6.00
CA TYR A 30 5.01 -5.85 4.98
C TYR A 30 4.13 -7.10 4.96
N THR A 31 3.79 -7.62 6.14
CA THR A 31 2.93 -8.80 6.29
C THR A 31 1.50 -8.52 5.84
N LYS A 32 0.98 -7.33 6.16
CA LYS A 32 -0.38 -6.94 5.80
C LYS A 32 -0.42 -5.45 5.44
N PRO A 33 -0.93 -5.07 4.24
CA PRO A 33 -0.88 -3.70 3.75
C PRO A 33 -1.89 -2.75 4.41
N PHE A 34 -2.31 -3.04 5.64
CA PHE A 34 -3.11 -2.15 6.47
C PHE A 34 -2.68 -2.28 7.94
N LEU A 35 -2.18 -1.18 8.49
CA LEU A 35 -1.65 -1.05 9.83
C LEU A 35 -2.33 0.12 10.55
N ILE A 36 -2.62 -0.05 11.83
CA ILE A 36 -3.17 0.99 12.71
C ILE A 36 -2.12 1.27 13.80
N LEU A 37 -1.78 2.55 13.98
CA LEU A 37 -0.96 3.02 15.09
C LEU A 37 -1.88 3.71 16.10
N SER A 38 -2.00 3.15 17.29
CA SER A 38 -2.79 3.70 18.40
C SER A 38 -1.90 4.23 19.51
N GLY A 39 -2.35 5.22 20.27
CA GLY A 39 -1.63 5.73 21.43
C GLY A 39 -2.05 7.14 21.79
N ILE A 40 -1.45 7.67 22.86
CA ILE A 40 -1.70 9.05 23.32
C ILE A 40 -1.18 10.06 22.27
N SER A 41 -1.76 11.25 22.21
CA SER A 41 -1.26 12.34 21.37
C SER A 41 0.20 12.69 21.68
N GLY A 42 0.96 13.09 20.67
CA GLY A 42 2.37 13.49 20.82
C GLY A 42 3.42 12.37 20.87
N THR A 43 3.03 11.10 20.78
CA THR A 43 3.96 9.94 20.82
C THR A 43 4.70 9.66 19.49
N GLY A 44 4.49 10.47 18.45
CA GLY A 44 5.21 10.38 17.17
C GLY A 44 4.63 9.37 16.17
N LYS A 45 3.44 8.80 16.42
CA LYS A 45 2.75 7.81 15.54
C LYS A 45 2.72 8.25 14.08
N THR A 46 2.22 9.45 13.82
CA THR A 46 2.11 10.01 12.47
C THR A 46 3.48 10.21 11.82
N LYS A 47 4.51 10.52 12.61
CA LYS A 47 5.88 10.72 12.12
C LYS A 47 6.57 9.41 11.74
N ILE A 48 6.26 8.31 12.42
CA ILE A 48 6.71 6.98 11.98
C ILE A 48 6.21 6.70 10.57
N ALA A 49 4.93 6.94 10.31
CA ALA A 49 4.34 6.69 9.00
C ALA A 49 4.89 7.64 7.91
N GLN A 50 5.01 8.94 8.22
CA GLN A 50 5.49 9.96 7.27
C GLN A 50 6.95 9.73 6.85
N LEU A 51 7.81 9.34 7.80
CA LEU A 51 9.24 9.13 7.56
C LEU A 51 9.56 7.72 7.07
N PHE A 52 8.59 6.81 6.98
CA PHE A 52 8.83 5.48 6.46
C PHE A 52 9.23 5.53 4.99
N GLU A 53 10.40 5.01 4.65
CA GLU A 53 10.91 4.91 3.29
C GLU A 53 11.40 3.49 3.02
N VAL A 54 11.32 3.08 1.75
CA VAL A 54 11.86 1.79 1.30
C VAL A 54 13.27 2.03 0.81
N PHE A 55 14.23 1.45 1.52
CA PHE A 55 15.64 1.58 1.21
C PHE A 55 16.00 0.47 0.20
N VAL A 56 16.24 0.86 -1.05
CA VAL A 56 16.65 -0.04 -2.13
C VAL A 56 18.17 -0.13 -2.16
N ASP A 57 18.70 -1.32 -2.45
CA ASP A 57 20.14 -1.50 -2.63
C ASP A 57 20.69 -0.60 -3.76
N ASP A 58 21.64 0.28 -3.40
CA ASP A 58 22.29 1.26 -4.28
C ASP A 58 23.03 0.69 -5.50
N ALA A 59 23.20 -0.64 -5.59
CA ALA A 59 23.75 -1.29 -6.79
C ALA A 59 22.98 -0.85 -8.06
N VAL A 60 21.67 -0.58 -7.91
CA VAL A 60 20.78 -0.18 -9.00
C VAL A 60 20.89 1.31 -9.35
N LYS A 61 21.38 2.18 -8.45
CA LYS A 61 21.61 3.61 -8.76
C LYS A 61 22.83 3.83 -9.66
N SER A 62 23.81 2.93 -9.60
CA SER A 62 25.06 3.09 -10.37
C SER A 62 24.90 2.84 -11.88
N GLU A 63 24.01 1.93 -12.28
CA GLU A 63 23.74 1.63 -13.71
C GLU A 63 22.88 2.68 -14.41
N ALA A 64 22.17 3.53 -13.67
CA ALA A 64 21.32 4.59 -14.24
C ALA A 64 22.13 5.73 -14.89
N SER A 65 23.45 5.75 -14.68
CA SER A 65 24.35 6.83 -15.10
C SER A 65 24.98 6.62 -16.49
N GLU A 66 24.90 5.41 -17.07
CA GLU A 66 25.69 5.05 -18.27
C GLU A 66 24.92 4.24 -19.32
N ILE A 67 23.61 4.45 -19.47
CA ILE A 67 22.92 3.95 -20.68
C ILE A 67 22.91 5.08 -21.70
N PRO A 68 23.66 4.96 -22.83
CA PRO A 68 23.66 5.99 -23.85
C PRO A 68 22.24 6.09 -24.41
N LEU A 69 21.62 7.26 -24.25
CA LEU A 69 20.47 7.69 -25.06
C LEU A 69 20.95 7.65 -26.51
N LYS A 70 20.68 6.54 -27.20
CA LYS A 70 21.11 6.29 -28.58
C LYS A 70 20.00 6.78 -29.51
N ASP A 71 20.30 7.90 -30.18
CA ASP A 71 19.57 8.57 -31.26
C ASP A 71 18.12 9.02 -30.93
N ASP A 72 17.85 10.32 -31.12
CA ASP A 72 16.58 11.02 -30.87
C ASP A 72 15.37 10.55 -31.73
N ASP A 73 15.43 9.34 -32.32
CA ASP A 73 14.49 8.87 -33.36
C ASP A 73 13.58 7.70 -32.94
N TYR A 74 13.71 7.20 -31.72
CA TYR A 74 13.01 5.99 -31.25
C TYR A 74 11.96 6.28 -30.18
N LEU A 75 10.77 5.70 -30.36
CA LEU A 75 9.61 5.80 -29.46
C LEU A 75 9.35 4.43 -28.84
N ILE A 76 9.42 4.33 -27.52
CA ILE A 76 9.28 3.05 -26.81
C ILE A 76 7.94 2.98 -26.09
N LEU A 77 7.22 1.86 -26.26
CA LEU A 77 5.94 1.59 -25.61
C LEU A 77 5.93 0.19 -25.01
N LYS A 78 5.66 0.08 -23.72
CA LYS A 78 5.35 -1.21 -23.09
C LYS A 78 3.87 -1.50 -23.16
N ILE A 79 3.52 -2.65 -23.72
CA ILE A 79 2.15 -3.15 -23.77
C ILE A 79 1.72 -3.58 -22.38
N THR A 80 0.54 -3.12 -21.98
CA THR A 80 -0.09 -3.50 -20.72
C THR A 80 -1.46 -4.11 -20.99
N ASN A 81 -1.98 -4.92 -20.08
CA ASN A 81 -3.36 -5.42 -20.14
C ASN A 81 -4.41 -4.30 -20.30
N ARG A 82 -4.12 -3.09 -19.80
CA ARG A 82 -4.94 -1.89 -20.02
C ARG A 82 -4.94 -1.46 -21.48
N ILE A 83 -3.77 -1.31 -22.08
CA ILE A 83 -3.62 -0.98 -23.51
C ILE A 83 -4.33 -2.03 -24.37
N LEU A 84 -4.15 -3.31 -24.04
CA LEU A 84 -4.85 -4.40 -24.71
C LEU A 84 -6.36 -4.26 -24.56
N ALA A 85 -6.88 -3.82 -23.41
CA ALA A 85 -8.30 -3.52 -23.21
C ALA A 85 -8.81 -2.25 -23.96
N GLY A 86 -7.94 -1.54 -24.68
CA GLY A 86 -8.27 -0.31 -25.41
C GLY A 86 -8.06 0.97 -24.60
N ASP A 87 -7.40 0.87 -23.45
CA ASP A 87 -7.01 2.03 -22.64
C ASP A 87 -5.87 2.81 -23.30
N ARG A 88 -5.61 4.02 -22.82
CA ARG A 88 -4.58 4.91 -23.37
C ARG A 88 -3.17 4.48 -22.99
N ALA A 89 -2.20 4.97 -23.75
CA ALA A 89 -0.78 4.93 -23.40
C ALA A 89 -0.19 6.35 -23.44
N ASN A 90 1.03 6.51 -22.97
CA ASN A 90 1.76 7.78 -23.05
C ASN A 90 3.14 7.54 -23.69
N PHE A 91 3.56 8.43 -24.59
CA PHE A 91 4.96 8.67 -24.90
C PHE A 91 5.48 9.84 -24.05
N LYS A 92 6.80 9.98 -23.93
CA LYS A 92 7.40 11.03 -23.11
C LYS A 92 7.41 12.34 -23.89
N PHE A 93 7.35 13.47 -23.19
CA PHE A 93 7.45 14.78 -23.85
C PHE A 93 8.80 15.03 -24.52
N ASN A 94 9.87 14.41 -24.03
CA ASN A 94 11.16 14.46 -24.71
C ASN A 94 11.14 13.77 -26.09
N ASP A 95 10.11 12.96 -26.37
CA ASP A 95 9.92 12.29 -27.65
C ASP A 95 9.14 13.17 -28.67
N LEU A 96 8.85 14.44 -28.32
CA LEU A 96 8.21 15.39 -29.23
C LEU A 96 8.94 15.55 -30.57
N PRO A 97 10.28 15.69 -30.60
CA PRO A 97 11.04 15.79 -31.85
C PRO A 97 10.89 14.54 -32.72
N SER A 98 10.67 13.38 -32.09
CA SER A 98 10.46 12.10 -32.76
C SER A 98 9.03 11.91 -33.27
N LEU A 99 8.09 12.81 -32.93
CA LEU A 99 6.67 12.73 -33.30
C LEU A 99 6.19 13.88 -34.19
N PHE A 100 6.66 15.10 -33.94
CA PHE A 100 6.25 16.33 -34.64
C PHE A 100 7.40 16.89 -35.49
N GLU A 101 7.09 17.71 -36.48
CA GLU A 101 8.14 18.35 -37.29
C GLU A 101 8.81 19.51 -36.53
N THR A 102 10.08 19.80 -36.84
CA THR A 102 10.89 20.81 -36.11
C THR A 102 10.31 22.23 -36.18
N ASP A 103 9.48 22.52 -37.17
CA ASP A 103 8.75 23.79 -37.36
C ASP A 103 7.41 23.85 -36.60
N GLU A 104 6.85 22.71 -36.18
CA GLU A 104 5.64 22.65 -35.34
C GLU A 104 5.96 22.90 -33.85
N ILE A 105 7.18 22.55 -33.40
CA ILE A 105 7.61 22.61 -31.99
C ILE A 105 7.51 24.02 -31.38
N PRO A 106 7.96 25.11 -32.03
CA PRO A 106 7.88 26.46 -31.44
C PRO A 106 6.43 26.93 -31.20
N GLY A 107 5.51 26.55 -32.08
CA GLY A 107 4.08 26.87 -31.94
C GLY A 107 3.40 26.09 -30.82
N ILE A 108 3.85 24.85 -30.60
CA ILE A 108 3.42 24.01 -29.48
C ILE A 108 3.94 24.58 -28.15
N GLN A 109 5.23 24.95 -28.08
CA GLN A 109 5.82 25.50 -26.85
C GLN A 109 5.14 26.81 -26.43
N ALA A 110 4.84 27.70 -27.37
CA ALA A 110 4.11 28.94 -27.07
C ALA A 110 2.69 28.67 -26.50
N LYS A 111 2.00 27.61 -26.98
CA LYS A 111 0.71 27.19 -26.42
C LYS A 111 0.86 26.60 -25.01
N ILE A 112 1.91 25.81 -24.78
CA ILE A 112 2.25 25.25 -23.47
C ILE A 112 2.45 26.40 -22.48
N ASP A 113 3.31 27.36 -22.78
CA ASP A 113 3.63 28.47 -21.87
C ASP A 113 2.36 29.30 -21.54
N THR A 114 1.50 29.53 -22.54
CA THR A 114 0.24 30.27 -22.39
C THR A 114 -0.78 29.53 -21.52
N LEU A 115 -0.91 28.21 -21.70
CA LEU A 115 -1.84 27.37 -20.94
C LEU A 115 -1.34 27.13 -19.51
N ALA A 116 -0.01 27.00 -19.33
CA ALA A 116 0.63 26.84 -18.02
C ALA A 116 0.43 28.08 -17.15
N ALA A 117 0.56 29.28 -17.75
CA ALA A 117 0.29 30.55 -17.07
C ALA A 117 -1.17 30.69 -16.60
N ARG A 118 -2.11 29.94 -17.20
CA ARG A 118 -3.54 29.92 -16.84
C ARG A 118 -3.93 28.73 -15.96
N GLN A 119 -2.97 27.91 -15.55
CA GLN A 119 -3.20 26.62 -14.87
C GLN A 119 -4.20 25.72 -15.62
N ASN A 120 -4.25 25.82 -16.95
CA ASN A 120 -5.12 24.99 -17.77
C ASN A 120 -4.33 23.80 -18.30
N ASN A 121 -4.67 22.60 -17.83
CA ASN A 121 -3.95 21.37 -18.14
C ASN A 121 -4.70 20.45 -19.12
N GLY A 122 -5.71 20.99 -19.81
CA GLY A 122 -6.41 20.30 -20.90
C GLY A 122 -5.51 19.95 -22.09
N ASN A 123 -6.14 19.49 -23.17
CA ASN A 123 -5.44 19.19 -24.42
C ASN A 123 -4.73 20.45 -24.96
N ILE A 124 -3.41 20.34 -25.15
CA ILE A 124 -2.58 21.36 -25.79
C ILE A 124 -2.77 21.30 -27.31
N THR A 125 -2.91 20.08 -27.84
CA THR A 125 -3.22 19.83 -29.25
C THR A 125 -4.45 18.94 -29.37
N GLU A 126 -5.15 19.07 -30.50
CA GLU A 126 -6.19 18.10 -30.84
C GLU A 126 -5.56 16.72 -31.15
N PRO A 127 -6.30 15.60 -30.92
CA PRO A 127 -5.88 14.28 -31.34
C PRO A 127 -5.64 14.21 -32.84
N GLU A 128 -4.41 13.89 -33.22
CA GLU A 128 -4.03 13.64 -34.60
C GLU A 128 -3.87 12.13 -34.83
N THR A 129 -4.42 11.62 -35.91
CA THR A 129 -4.32 10.20 -36.25
C THR A 129 -2.95 9.91 -36.86
N PHE A 130 -2.24 8.94 -36.27
CA PHE A 130 -1.02 8.36 -36.81
C PHE A 130 -1.32 6.96 -37.36
N THR A 131 -0.72 6.65 -38.50
CA THR A 131 -0.72 5.29 -39.05
C THR A 131 0.53 4.54 -38.61
N VAL A 132 0.36 3.39 -37.97
CA VAL A 132 1.45 2.53 -37.53
C VAL A 132 1.57 1.35 -38.49
N ARG A 133 2.76 1.19 -39.08
CA ARG A 133 3.14 0.03 -39.89
C ARG A 133 3.77 -1.02 -38.98
N ASP A 134 3.15 -2.19 -38.96
CA ASP A 134 3.51 -3.34 -38.16
C ASP A 134 3.84 -4.50 -39.10
N PRO A 135 4.80 -5.39 -38.78
CA PRO A 135 5.02 -6.61 -39.54
C PRO A 135 3.75 -7.46 -39.73
N ASN A 136 2.79 -7.37 -38.79
CA ASN A 136 1.52 -8.09 -38.82
C ASN A 136 0.39 -7.33 -39.52
N GLY A 137 0.58 -6.07 -39.91
CA GLY A 137 -0.46 -5.27 -40.55
C GLY A 137 -0.30 -3.77 -40.35
N THR A 138 -1.40 -3.02 -40.48
CA THR A 138 -1.40 -1.58 -40.20
C THR A 138 -2.53 -1.25 -39.27
N TYR A 139 -2.28 -0.38 -38.30
CA TYR A 139 -3.29 0.11 -37.35
C TYR A 139 -3.12 1.61 -37.11
N LYS A 140 -4.10 2.22 -36.45
CA LYS A 140 -4.15 3.66 -36.22
C LYS A 140 -4.11 3.99 -34.74
N ILE A 141 -3.46 5.08 -34.39
CA ILE A 141 -3.42 5.60 -33.02
C ILE A 141 -3.66 7.11 -33.05
N GLY A 142 -4.31 7.64 -32.03
CA GLY A 142 -4.48 9.08 -31.85
C GLY A 142 -3.40 9.60 -30.94
N VAL A 143 -2.64 10.60 -31.39
CA VAL A 143 -1.57 11.22 -30.62
C VAL A 143 -1.94 12.68 -30.33
N TYR A 144 -1.84 13.11 -29.08
CA TYR A 144 -2.07 14.51 -28.69
C TYR A 144 -1.23 14.89 -27.49
N LEU A 145 -0.95 16.18 -27.37
CA LEU A 145 -0.31 16.77 -26.22
C LEU A 145 -1.35 17.19 -25.20
N GLN A 146 -1.08 16.91 -23.93
CA GLN A 146 -1.92 17.29 -22.80
C GLN A 146 -1.04 17.85 -21.67
N ARG A 147 -1.64 18.64 -20.76
CA ARG A 147 -1.01 19.27 -19.58
C ARG A 147 0.08 20.28 -19.88
N ALA A 148 -0.27 21.55 -19.81
CA ALA A 148 0.72 22.61 -20.01
C ALA A 148 1.78 22.71 -18.89
N THR A 149 1.46 22.33 -17.65
CA THR A 149 2.43 22.39 -16.54
C THR A 149 3.43 21.23 -16.51
N ASN A 150 3.04 20.08 -17.04
CA ASN A 150 3.93 18.94 -17.26
C ASN A 150 3.52 18.25 -18.57
N PRO A 151 3.96 18.78 -19.72
CA PRO A 151 3.56 18.29 -21.02
C PRO A 151 3.82 16.80 -21.19
N LEU A 152 2.89 16.11 -21.85
CA LEU A 152 2.98 14.68 -22.13
C LEU A 152 2.28 14.35 -23.44
N VAL A 153 2.83 13.37 -24.14
CA VAL A 153 2.28 12.86 -25.39
C VAL A 153 1.37 11.69 -25.05
N ARG A 154 0.07 11.86 -25.27
CA ARG A 154 -0.91 10.79 -25.10
C ARG A 154 -1.14 10.03 -26.38
N ILE A 155 -1.30 8.72 -26.24
CA ILE A 155 -1.67 7.79 -27.28
C ILE A 155 -3.03 7.20 -26.94
N ARG A 156 -3.94 7.20 -27.91
CA ARG A 156 -5.23 6.52 -27.81
C ARG A 156 -5.32 5.46 -28.89
N PHE A 157 -5.80 4.27 -28.53
CA PHE A 157 -5.97 3.15 -29.47
C PHE A 157 -7.41 3.03 -29.98
N VAL A 158 -8.33 3.84 -29.46
CA VAL A 158 -9.75 3.88 -29.88
C VAL A 158 -10.19 5.33 -30.05
N SER A 159 -10.65 5.73 -31.24
CA SER A 159 -11.15 7.09 -31.51
C SER A 159 -12.39 7.45 -30.67
N LYS A 160 -12.61 8.73 -30.37
CA LYS A 160 -13.90 9.21 -29.81
C LYS A 160 -15.00 9.12 -30.87
N ARG A 161 -16.26 8.97 -30.43
CA ARG A 161 -17.43 8.90 -31.34
C ARG A 161 -17.57 10.10 -32.28
N ASN A 162 -17.11 11.27 -31.85
CA ASN A 162 -17.25 12.54 -32.57
C ASN A 162 -15.99 12.96 -33.34
N GLU A 163 -14.94 12.12 -33.37
CA GLU A 163 -13.73 12.40 -34.15
C GLU A 163 -13.95 12.09 -35.64
N ALA A 164 -13.31 12.86 -36.52
CA ALA A 164 -13.51 12.79 -37.97
C ALA A 164 -13.09 11.43 -38.56
N GLU A 165 -12.15 10.75 -37.92
CA GLU A 165 -11.64 9.46 -38.34
C GLU A 165 -11.83 8.44 -37.22
N GLN A 166 -12.66 7.42 -37.47
CA GLN A 166 -12.94 6.37 -36.51
C GLN A 166 -11.98 5.18 -36.66
N TYR A 167 -11.40 4.73 -35.55
CA TYR A 167 -10.55 3.55 -35.49
C TYR A 167 -10.68 2.84 -34.13
N ASN A 168 -10.47 1.53 -34.13
CA ASN A 168 -10.30 0.73 -32.92
C ASN A 168 -9.15 -0.26 -33.14
N SER A 169 -8.00 0.06 -32.58
CA SER A 169 -6.78 -0.74 -32.67
C SER A 169 -6.61 -1.68 -31.48
N SER A 170 -7.54 -1.70 -30.51
CA SER A 170 -7.45 -2.61 -29.37
C SER A 170 -7.45 -4.07 -29.80
N ASP A 171 -8.27 -4.42 -30.80
CA ASP A 171 -8.40 -5.80 -31.26
C ASP A 171 -7.17 -6.26 -32.05
N PHE A 172 -6.54 -5.35 -32.80
CA PHE A 172 -5.25 -5.61 -33.45
C PHE A 172 -4.17 -5.90 -32.40
N LEU A 173 -4.06 -5.05 -31.37
CA LEU A 173 -3.07 -5.24 -30.31
C LEU A 173 -3.29 -6.53 -29.52
N LYS A 174 -4.54 -6.86 -29.17
CA LYS A 174 -4.89 -8.13 -28.49
C LYS A 174 -4.52 -9.38 -29.29
N GLN A 175 -4.55 -9.30 -30.62
CA GLN A 175 -4.26 -10.44 -31.48
C GLN A 175 -2.75 -10.67 -31.65
N HIS A 176 -1.94 -9.62 -31.55
CA HIS A 176 -0.53 -9.64 -31.94
C HIS A 176 0.47 -9.43 -30.78
N TYR A 177 0.02 -8.95 -29.62
CA TYR A 177 0.89 -8.61 -28.49
C TYR A 177 0.37 -9.13 -27.15
N ASN A 178 1.30 -9.32 -26.22
CA ASN A 178 1.04 -9.74 -24.84
C ASN A 178 1.39 -8.66 -23.84
N ASP A 179 0.82 -8.75 -22.65
CA ASP A 179 1.20 -7.93 -21.50
C ASP A 179 2.72 -8.05 -21.22
N GLY A 180 3.40 -6.92 -21.13
CA GLY A 180 4.84 -6.83 -20.93
C GLY A 180 5.69 -6.74 -22.21
N ASP A 181 5.11 -6.89 -23.40
CA ASP A 181 5.86 -6.69 -24.65
C ASP A 181 6.35 -5.24 -24.79
N VAL A 182 7.62 -5.04 -25.13
CA VAL A 182 8.21 -3.71 -25.34
C VAL A 182 8.36 -3.46 -26.83
N LEU A 183 7.60 -2.49 -27.34
CA LEU A 183 7.57 -2.08 -28.74
C LEU A 183 8.48 -0.87 -28.95
N ASN A 184 9.27 -0.91 -30.01
CA ASN A 184 10.11 0.19 -30.45
C ASN A 184 9.64 0.70 -31.81
N PHE A 185 9.23 1.96 -31.88
CA PHE A 185 8.77 2.61 -33.10
C PHE A 185 9.79 3.64 -33.57
N ARG A 186 9.77 3.90 -34.87
CA ARG A 186 10.51 5.00 -35.50
C ARG A 186 9.57 5.77 -36.42
N LYS A 187 9.73 7.09 -36.46
CA LYS A 187 9.04 7.94 -37.42
C LYS A 187 9.59 7.72 -38.83
N ILE A 188 8.72 7.42 -39.78
CA ILE A 188 9.08 7.17 -41.18
C ILE A 188 8.45 8.18 -42.16
N GLY A 189 7.57 9.05 -41.65
CA GLY A 189 6.90 10.08 -42.43
C GLY A 189 5.98 10.93 -41.57
N MET A 190 5.27 11.85 -42.22
CA MET A 190 4.29 12.71 -41.56
C MET A 190 3.16 11.85 -40.99
N ARG A 191 3.04 11.80 -39.65
CA ARG A 191 2.06 10.97 -38.93
C ARG A 191 2.15 9.47 -39.27
N GLU A 192 3.34 9.00 -39.65
CA GLU A 192 3.60 7.58 -39.93
C GLU A 192 4.71 7.05 -39.02
N LEU A 193 4.39 5.97 -38.30
CA LEU A 193 5.32 5.22 -37.47
C LEU A 193 5.54 3.82 -38.04
N GLU A 194 6.75 3.30 -37.90
CA GLU A 194 7.10 1.92 -38.22
C GLU A 194 7.55 1.21 -36.94
N LEU A 195 7.00 0.04 -36.66
CA LEU A 195 7.51 -0.83 -35.62
C LEU A 195 8.83 -1.45 -36.07
N VAL A 196 9.92 -1.07 -35.39
CA VAL A 196 11.28 -1.48 -35.72
C VAL A 196 11.65 -2.80 -35.05
N SER A 197 11.25 -2.96 -33.78
CA SER A 197 11.55 -4.16 -33.00
C SER A 197 10.55 -4.39 -31.89
N VAL A 198 10.42 -5.66 -31.50
CA VAL A 198 9.65 -6.11 -30.34
C VAL A 198 10.63 -6.83 -29.42
N ASN A 199 10.64 -6.45 -28.14
CA ASN A 199 11.39 -7.14 -27.09
C ASN A 199 12.92 -7.23 -27.27
N ASP A 200 13.50 -6.34 -28.07
CA ASP A 200 14.97 -6.20 -28.21
C ASP A 200 15.63 -5.90 -26.84
N GLU A 201 16.75 -6.55 -26.55
CA GLU A 201 17.39 -6.47 -25.23
C GLU A 201 17.91 -5.06 -24.91
N ALA A 202 18.42 -4.33 -25.90
CA ALA A 202 18.87 -2.95 -25.70
C ALA A 202 17.67 -2.02 -25.48
N VAL A 203 16.59 -2.19 -26.24
CA VAL A 203 15.34 -1.43 -26.06
C VAL A 203 14.72 -1.71 -24.68
N LYS A 204 14.69 -2.97 -24.23
CA LYS A 204 14.25 -3.34 -22.88
C LYS A 204 15.12 -2.69 -21.81
N GLY A 205 16.44 -2.64 -21.99
CA GLY A 205 17.34 -1.94 -21.09
C GLY A 205 17.04 -0.44 -20.99
N VAL A 206 16.78 0.22 -22.12
CA VAL A 206 16.40 1.64 -22.18
C VAL A 206 15.03 1.88 -21.55
N GLU A 207 14.02 1.04 -21.85
CA GLU A 207 12.69 1.10 -21.24
C GLU A 207 12.78 0.99 -19.72
N LEU A 208 13.50 0.00 -19.21
CA LEU A 208 13.69 -0.20 -17.77
C LEU A 208 14.39 0.99 -17.11
N ALA A 209 15.38 1.59 -17.77
CA ALA A 209 16.08 2.77 -17.25
C ALA A 209 15.19 4.03 -17.23
N LEU A 210 14.40 4.21 -18.29
CA LEU A 210 13.43 5.28 -18.43
C LEU A 210 12.29 5.16 -17.41
N ASP A 211 11.76 3.95 -17.22
CA ASP A 211 10.73 3.63 -16.22
C ASP A 211 11.28 3.84 -14.80
N ARG A 212 12.52 3.41 -14.51
CA ARG A 212 13.18 3.69 -13.22
C ARG A 212 13.33 5.19 -12.95
N LYS A 213 13.74 5.98 -13.94
CA LYS A 213 13.88 7.44 -13.80
C LYS A 213 12.55 8.11 -13.52
N GLU A 214 11.49 7.77 -14.25
CA GLU A 214 10.14 8.29 -13.98
C GLU A 214 9.60 7.84 -12.63
N THR A 215 9.75 6.55 -12.33
CA THR A 215 9.36 5.96 -11.05
C THR A 215 10.04 6.70 -9.89
N SER A 216 11.27 7.19 -10.04
CA SER A 216 11.94 7.99 -9.01
C SER A 216 11.30 9.36 -8.74
N LEU A 217 10.63 9.96 -9.73
CA LEU A 217 10.00 11.29 -9.66
C LEU A 217 8.56 11.24 -9.12
N VAL A 218 7.91 10.08 -9.17
CA VAL A 218 6.53 9.91 -8.71
C VAL A 218 6.46 10.01 -7.19
N ASP A 219 5.63 10.90 -6.64
CA ASP A 219 5.37 10.88 -5.21
C ASP A 219 4.60 9.62 -4.82
N ASN A 220 5.20 8.81 -3.96
CA ASN A 220 4.65 7.54 -3.51
C ASN A 220 4.15 7.59 -2.07
N LYS A 221 3.94 8.79 -1.51
CA LYS A 221 3.31 8.98 -0.21
C LYS A 221 2.12 9.91 -0.33
N LEU A 222 1.03 9.57 0.33
CA LEU A 222 -0.12 10.46 0.46
C LEU A 222 -0.54 10.56 1.92
N PHE A 223 -0.61 11.79 2.42
CA PHE A 223 -1.11 12.09 3.76
C PHE A 223 -2.53 12.67 3.68
N VAL A 224 -3.46 12.08 4.42
CA VAL A 224 -4.87 12.49 4.46
C VAL A 224 -5.33 12.60 5.91
N SER A 225 -5.75 13.79 6.31
CA SER A 225 -6.41 13.99 7.61
C SER A 225 -7.89 13.66 7.50
N VAL A 226 -8.34 12.67 8.27
CA VAL A 226 -9.76 12.28 8.32
C VAL A 226 -10.55 13.38 9.02
N LYS A 227 -11.78 13.64 8.56
CA LYS A 227 -12.66 14.64 9.14
C LYS A 227 -13.89 13.97 9.76
N SER A 228 -14.42 14.56 10.83
CA SER A 228 -15.59 14.06 11.56
C SER A 228 -16.90 14.02 10.75
N ASN A 229 -16.96 14.71 9.61
CA ASN A 229 -18.13 14.71 8.73
C ASN A 229 -18.10 13.61 7.67
N TRP A 230 -17.09 12.75 7.66
CA TRP A 230 -17.00 11.64 6.71
C TRP A 230 -18.00 10.54 7.07
N THR A 231 -19.03 10.38 6.26
CA THR A 231 -20.14 9.45 6.49
C THR A 231 -20.22 8.32 5.47
N ASP A 232 -19.53 8.45 4.34
CA ASP A 232 -19.48 7.47 3.26
C ASP A 232 -18.13 7.54 2.53
N ASN A 233 -18.00 6.75 1.46
CA ASN A 233 -16.78 6.55 0.70
C ASN A 233 -16.42 7.73 -0.24
N THR A 234 -17.28 8.75 -0.37
CA THR A 234 -17.17 9.83 -1.36
C THR A 234 -15.90 10.66 -1.17
N GLU A 235 -15.51 10.92 0.07
CA GLU A 235 -14.31 11.69 0.39
C GLU A 235 -13.01 10.95 0.03
N LEU A 236 -13.09 9.63 -0.09
CA LEU A 236 -11.98 8.77 -0.47
C LEU A 236 -11.94 8.46 -1.95
N PHE A 237 -13.07 8.18 -2.58
CA PHE A 237 -13.12 7.72 -3.98
C PHE A 237 -13.74 8.71 -4.94
N GLY A 238 -14.39 9.77 -4.45
CA GLY A 238 -15.04 10.78 -5.29
C GLY A 238 -16.48 10.44 -5.61
N TYR A 239 -17.05 11.21 -6.53
CA TYR A 239 -18.43 11.07 -6.97
C TYR A 239 -18.61 11.56 -8.40
N TYR A 240 -19.66 11.10 -9.07
CA TYR A 240 -20.05 11.64 -10.37
C TYR A 240 -20.88 12.91 -10.21
N ASN A 241 -20.36 14.05 -10.67
CA ASN A 241 -21.09 15.31 -10.70
C ASN A 241 -22.00 15.36 -11.94
N VAL A 242 -23.30 15.22 -11.70
CA VAL A 242 -24.32 15.20 -12.78
C VAL A 242 -24.43 16.55 -13.51
N LEU A 243 -24.12 17.68 -12.86
CA LEU A 243 -24.23 19.00 -13.48
C LEU A 243 -23.09 19.28 -14.46
N GLU A 244 -21.89 18.81 -14.13
CA GLU A 244 -20.69 18.97 -14.98
C GLU A 244 -20.50 17.78 -15.92
N GLU A 245 -21.32 16.74 -15.79
CA GLU A 245 -21.20 15.45 -16.48
C GLU A 245 -19.80 14.83 -16.35
N LYS A 246 -19.17 15.00 -15.18
CA LYS A 246 -17.81 14.59 -14.90
C LYS A 246 -17.67 13.93 -13.54
N TYR A 247 -16.77 12.95 -13.45
CA TYR A 247 -16.34 12.35 -12.20
C TYR A 247 -15.37 13.27 -11.45
N SER A 248 -15.67 13.53 -10.18
CA SER A 248 -14.82 14.34 -9.32
C SER A 248 -13.84 13.45 -8.57
N LEU A 249 -12.56 13.51 -8.93
CA LEU A 249 -11.51 12.74 -8.27
C LEU A 249 -11.07 13.37 -6.95
N THR A 250 -10.85 12.50 -5.96
CA THR A 250 -10.18 12.83 -4.70
C THR A 250 -8.66 12.64 -4.83
N PRO A 251 -7.86 13.23 -3.94
CA PRO A 251 -6.42 12.96 -3.87
C PRO A 251 -6.10 11.47 -3.73
N LEU A 252 -6.88 10.73 -2.93
CA LEU A 252 -6.67 9.29 -2.74
C LEU A 252 -6.98 8.50 -4.01
N LEU A 253 -8.08 8.79 -4.72
CA LEU A 253 -8.37 8.09 -5.96
C LEU A 253 -7.25 8.30 -6.99
N LYS A 254 -6.75 9.54 -7.14
CA LYS A 254 -5.59 9.84 -7.99
C LYS A 254 -4.38 9.01 -7.59
N PHE A 255 -4.08 8.97 -6.29
CA PHE A 255 -2.95 8.20 -5.75
C PHE A 255 -3.07 6.69 -6.02
N ILE A 256 -4.28 6.12 -5.91
CA ILE A 256 -4.54 4.71 -6.25
C ILE A 256 -4.34 4.46 -7.75
N LEU A 257 -4.85 5.34 -8.61
CA LEU A 257 -4.69 5.22 -10.05
C LEU A 257 -3.22 5.32 -10.46
N THR A 258 -2.46 6.25 -9.86
CA THR A 258 -0.99 6.34 -10.05
C THR A 258 -0.29 5.06 -9.56
N ALA A 259 -0.70 4.50 -8.42
CA ALA A 259 -0.13 3.25 -7.92
C ALA A 259 -0.37 2.07 -8.88
N GLN A 260 -1.52 2.03 -9.57
CA GLN A 260 -1.82 1.02 -10.59
C GLN A 260 -0.94 1.17 -11.85
N GLU A 261 -0.52 2.39 -12.19
CA GLU A 261 0.40 2.65 -13.30
C GLU A 261 1.86 2.28 -12.96
N HIS A 262 2.22 2.24 -11.68
CA HIS A 262 3.58 1.92 -11.20
C HIS A 262 3.60 0.69 -10.26
N PRO A 263 3.22 -0.51 -10.75
CA PRO A 263 3.01 -1.70 -9.90
C PRO A 263 4.27 -2.22 -9.19
N SER A 264 5.47 -1.82 -9.62
CA SER A 264 6.75 -2.18 -8.99
C SER A 264 7.18 -1.20 -7.88
N LYS A 265 6.55 -0.03 -7.79
CA LYS A 265 6.87 0.98 -6.76
C LYS A 265 5.87 0.86 -5.60
N PRO A 266 6.32 0.78 -4.33
CA PRO A 266 5.42 0.86 -3.19
C PRO A 266 4.82 2.25 -3.03
N PHE A 267 3.53 2.31 -2.72
CA PHE A 267 2.78 3.52 -2.37
C PHE A 267 2.31 3.46 -0.92
N PHE A 268 2.48 4.54 -0.16
CA PHE A 268 2.14 4.62 1.25
C PHE A 268 1.06 5.68 1.49
N LEU A 269 -0.13 5.22 1.88
CA LEU A 269 -1.23 6.08 2.32
C LEU A 269 -1.19 6.21 3.84
N ILE A 270 -1.27 7.44 4.33
CA ILE A 270 -1.34 7.76 5.75
C ILE A 270 -2.69 8.42 6.02
N LEU A 271 -3.54 7.76 6.82
CA LEU A 271 -4.82 8.27 7.29
C LEU A 271 -4.66 8.76 8.72
N ASP A 272 -4.55 10.08 8.89
CA ASP A 272 -4.36 10.68 10.20
C ASP A 272 -5.70 10.87 10.92
N GLU A 273 -5.71 10.58 12.23
CA GLU A 273 -6.92 10.59 13.08
C GLU A 273 -8.07 9.77 12.50
N MET A 274 -7.74 8.54 12.08
CA MET A 274 -8.65 7.64 11.37
C MET A 274 -9.96 7.41 12.14
N ASN A 275 -9.92 7.43 13.48
CA ASN A 275 -11.07 7.24 14.36
C ASN A 275 -11.92 8.50 14.61
N LEU A 276 -11.63 9.62 13.97
CA LEU A 276 -12.44 10.84 14.08
C LEU A 276 -13.82 10.69 13.41
N SER A 277 -13.91 9.78 12.43
CA SER A 277 -15.17 9.29 11.85
C SER A 277 -15.27 7.77 12.00
N LYS A 278 -16.47 7.23 11.85
CA LYS A 278 -16.68 5.78 11.83
C LYS A 278 -16.00 5.13 10.62
N VAL A 279 -14.88 4.47 10.87
CA VAL A 279 -14.02 3.89 9.83
C VAL A 279 -14.75 2.89 8.94
N GLU A 280 -15.64 2.09 9.51
CA GLU A 280 -16.44 1.14 8.73
C GLU A 280 -17.44 1.78 7.75
N HIS A 281 -17.66 3.10 7.79
CA HIS A 281 -18.54 3.78 6.84
C HIS A 281 -17.79 4.32 5.64
N TYR A 282 -16.78 5.15 5.86
CA TYR A 282 -16.05 5.77 4.75
C TYR A 282 -14.99 4.85 4.14
N PHE A 283 -14.49 3.86 4.90
CA PHE A 283 -13.43 2.94 4.47
C PHE A 283 -13.96 1.55 4.09
N SER A 284 -15.29 1.36 4.02
CA SER A 284 -15.93 0.05 3.83
C SER A 284 -15.44 -0.69 2.57
N ASP A 285 -15.40 0.00 1.43
CA ASP A 285 -15.07 -0.64 0.15
C ASP A 285 -13.62 -1.07 0.10
N PHE A 286 -12.72 -0.26 0.68
CA PHE A 286 -11.33 -0.63 0.82
C PHE A 286 -11.17 -1.91 1.66
N LEU A 287 -11.89 -1.99 2.79
CA LEU A 287 -11.91 -3.19 3.65
C LEU A 287 -12.50 -4.41 2.92
N SER A 288 -13.49 -4.20 2.04
CA SER A 288 -14.10 -5.26 1.22
C SER A 288 -13.11 -5.80 0.18
N CYS A 289 -12.37 -4.93 -0.50
CA CYS A 289 -11.30 -5.32 -1.41
C CYS A 289 -10.22 -6.15 -0.69
N LEU A 290 -9.76 -5.69 0.49
CA LEU A 290 -8.78 -6.46 1.27
C LEU A 290 -9.31 -7.83 1.71
N GLU A 291 -10.61 -7.95 2.00
CA GLU A 291 -11.24 -9.19 2.43
C GLU A 291 -11.35 -10.21 1.28
N SER A 292 -11.72 -9.74 0.10
CA SER A 292 -12.07 -10.57 -1.07
C SER A 292 -10.87 -11.03 -1.89
N ARG A 293 -9.65 -10.57 -1.57
CA ARG A 293 -8.42 -10.97 -2.27
C ARG A 293 -8.21 -12.48 -2.24
N ILE A 294 -8.17 -13.08 -3.43
CA ILE A 294 -7.84 -14.49 -3.64
C ILE A 294 -6.83 -14.63 -4.77
N LYS A 295 -5.90 -15.58 -4.64
CA LYS A 295 -4.96 -15.93 -5.70
C LYS A 295 -5.63 -16.93 -6.67
N VAL A 296 -5.70 -16.57 -7.95
CA VAL A 296 -6.23 -17.41 -9.04
C VAL A 296 -5.17 -17.51 -10.12
N GLY A 297 -4.47 -18.66 -10.16
CA GLY A 297 -3.23 -18.79 -10.95
C GLY A 297 -2.17 -17.80 -10.46
N ASP A 298 -1.60 -17.03 -11.38
CA ASP A 298 -0.62 -15.98 -11.07
C ASP A 298 -1.26 -14.60 -10.83
N THR A 299 -2.60 -14.50 -10.92
CA THR A 299 -3.33 -13.24 -10.73
C THR A 299 -4.02 -13.17 -9.38
N ILE A 300 -4.22 -11.96 -8.87
CA ILE A 300 -5.02 -11.70 -7.68
C ILE A 300 -6.36 -11.14 -8.12
N LYS A 301 -7.44 -11.82 -7.70
CA LYS A 301 -8.80 -11.33 -7.86
C LYS A 301 -9.29 -10.74 -6.54
N GLN A 302 -10.10 -9.70 -6.62
CA GLN A 302 -10.75 -9.03 -5.50
C GLN A 302 -12.08 -8.44 -5.96
N GLU A 303 -12.92 -8.01 -5.02
CA GLU A 303 -14.05 -7.14 -5.30
C GLU A 303 -13.57 -5.79 -5.81
N ASN A 304 -14.39 -5.15 -6.65
CA ASN A 304 -14.10 -3.82 -7.16
C ASN A 304 -14.83 -2.75 -6.37
N ILE A 305 -14.20 -1.58 -6.27
CA ILE A 305 -14.82 -0.34 -5.82
C ILE A 305 -15.55 0.26 -7.02
N TRP A 306 -16.87 0.39 -6.91
CA TRP A 306 -17.71 0.97 -7.95
C TRP A 306 -17.67 2.50 -7.86
N LEU A 307 -17.23 3.14 -8.94
CA LEU A 307 -17.10 4.59 -9.02
C LEU A 307 -18.35 5.23 -9.64
N HIS A 308 -18.84 4.68 -10.76
CA HIS A 308 -20.00 5.22 -11.47
C HIS A 308 -20.75 4.18 -12.29
N ASN A 309 -21.97 4.51 -12.74
CA ASN A 309 -22.84 3.60 -13.49
C ASN A 309 -22.74 3.70 -15.02
N HIS A 310 -21.87 4.55 -15.57
CA HIS A 310 -21.64 4.56 -17.02
C HIS A 310 -21.09 3.20 -17.49
N PRO A 311 -21.53 2.70 -18.66
CA PRO A 311 -21.31 1.31 -19.08
C PRO A 311 -19.84 0.92 -19.25
N TYR A 312 -18.94 1.89 -19.46
CA TYR A 312 -17.50 1.64 -19.58
C TYR A 312 -16.68 2.67 -18.80
N GLN A 313 -16.80 3.94 -19.17
CA GLN A 313 -15.94 5.02 -18.69
C GLN A 313 -16.73 6.34 -18.57
N ALA A 314 -16.27 7.25 -17.71
CA ALA A 314 -16.79 8.61 -17.57
C ALA A 314 -15.67 9.63 -17.69
N ASP A 315 -15.97 10.80 -18.24
CA ASP A 315 -15.05 11.95 -18.19
C ASP A 315 -14.85 12.39 -16.73
N SER A 316 -13.73 13.02 -16.42
CA SER A 316 -13.40 13.46 -15.07
C SER A 316 -12.97 14.93 -14.99
N ASN A 317 -12.88 15.44 -13.77
CA ASN A 317 -12.38 16.79 -13.48
C ASN A 317 -10.85 16.88 -13.34
N ASP A 318 -10.13 15.77 -13.56
CA ASP A 318 -8.67 15.73 -13.47
C ASP A 318 -8.04 15.69 -14.86
N ASP A 319 -6.98 16.47 -15.07
CA ASP A 319 -6.30 16.53 -16.36
C ASP A 319 -5.39 15.34 -16.62
N TYR A 320 -5.00 14.56 -15.59
CA TYR A 320 -4.33 13.28 -15.78
C TYR A 320 -5.33 12.17 -16.00
N PHE A 321 -6.19 11.96 -15.04
CA PHE A 321 -7.17 10.88 -15.10
C PHE A 321 -8.48 11.41 -15.67
N ASP A 322 -8.41 12.08 -16.81
CA ASP A 322 -9.54 12.74 -17.51
C ASP A 322 -10.63 11.76 -17.94
N ILE A 323 -10.31 10.46 -17.96
CA ILE A 323 -11.27 9.37 -18.06
C ILE A 323 -11.09 8.42 -16.87
N ILE A 324 -12.22 8.01 -16.29
CA ILE A 324 -12.29 7.10 -15.16
C ILE A 324 -13.08 5.85 -15.56
N PRO A 325 -12.60 4.64 -15.19
CA PRO A 325 -13.38 3.42 -15.36
C PRO A 325 -14.54 3.36 -14.37
N ASN A 326 -15.57 2.57 -14.69
CA ASN A 326 -16.73 2.40 -13.80
C ASN A 326 -16.39 1.77 -12.44
N SER A 327 -15.28 1.05 -12.34
CA SER A 327 -14.83 0.42 -11.11
C SER A 327 -13.31 0.22 -11.11
N ILE A 328 -12.73 0.12 -9.92
CA ILE A 328 -11.29 -0.09 -9.72
C ILE A 328 -11.02 -1.13 -8.63
N GLY A 329 -9.87 -1.82 -8.71
CA GLY A 329 -9.36 -2.65 -7.61
C GLY A 329 -8.26 -1.93 -6.84
N ILE A 330 -8.07 -2.30 -5.57
CA ILE A 330 -6.95 -1.78 -4.77
C ILE A 330 -5.65 -2.48 -5.20
N PRO A 331 -4.62 -1.73 -5.65
CA PRO A 331 -3.40 -2.34 -6.14
C PRO A 331 -2.59 -2.97 -5.00
N MET A 332 -1.73 -3.94 -5.34
CA MET A 332 -1.01 -4.75 -4.35
C MET A 332 0.21 -4.04 -3.76
N ASN A 333 0.69 -2.99 -4.41
CA ASN A 333 1.78 -2.13 -3.99
C ASN A 333 1.31 -0.95 -3.10
N LEU A 334 0.01 -0.86 -2.76
CA LEU A 334 -0.51 0.17 -1.86
C LEU A 334 -0.58 -0.33 -0.42
N TYR A 335 0.09 0.39 0.48
CA TYR A 335 0.19 0.13 1.91
C TYR A 335 -0.45 1.27 2.69
N VAL A 336 -1.34 0.95 3.63
CA VAL A 336 -2.10 1.95 4.40
C VAL A 336 -1.69 1.93 5.86
N THR A 337 -1.41 3.10 6.42
CA THR A 337 -1.23 3.31 7.86
C THR A 337 -2.26 4.29 8.38
N GLY A 338 -3.12 3.85 9.29
CA GLY A 338 -4.04 4.70 10.04
C GLY A 338 -3.45 5.10 11.39
N THR A 339 -3.54 6.37 11.78
CA THR A 339 -3.19 6.81 13.14
C THR A 339 -4.45 7.04 13.95
N VAL A 340 -4.39 6.73 15.24
CA VAL A 340 -5.52 6.74 16.15
C VAL A 340 -5.09 7.40 17.44
N ASN A 341 -5.88 8.38 17.89
CA ASN A 341 -5.74 8.96 19.22
C ASN A 341 -6.72 8.27 20.16
N ILE A 342 -6.22 7.82 21.32
CA ILE A 342 -7.01 7.22 22.39
C ILE A 342 -7.54 8.37 23.26
N ASP A 343 -8.57 9.07 22.77
CA ASP A 343 -9.24 10.16 23.50
C ASP A 343 -10.76 9.86 23.56
N GLU A 344 -11.44 10.28 24.63
CA GLU A 344 -12.88 10.04 24.88
C GLU A 344 -13.81 10.52 23.74
N THR A 345 -13.34 11.43 22.90
CA THR A 345 -14.11 12.07 21.82
C THR A 345 -14.07 11.34 20.48
N THR A 346 -13.56 10.10 20.45
CA THR A 346 -13.34 9.34 19.20
C THR A 346 -14.16 8.05 19.12
N TYR A 347 -14.39 7.55 17.91
CA TYR A 347 -15.16 6.32 17.71
C TYR A 347 -14.28 5.08 17.96
N SER A 348 -14.77 4.14 18.78
CA SER A 348 -14.14 2.83 18.92
C SER A 348 -14.20 2.04 17.62
N PHE A 349 -13.16 1.26 17.32
CA PHE A 349 -13.14 0.41 16.14
C PHE A 349 -14.04 -0.81 16.29
N SER A 350 -14.77 -1.13 15.22
CA SER A 350 -15.47 -2.40 15.13
C SER A 350 -14.49 -3.57 14.93
N PRO A 351 -14.81 -4.79 15.39
CA PRO A 351 -14.00 -5.98 15.14
C PRO A 351 -13.72 -6.20 13.64
N LYS A 352 -14.63 -5.79 12.76
CA LYS A 352 -14.46 -5.83 11.31
C LYS A 352 -13.23 -5.04 10.84
N VAL A 353 -12.94 -3.90 11.45
CA VAL A 353 -11.75 -3.11 11.08
C VAL A 353 -10.49 -3.75 11.68
N LEU A 354 -10.54 -4.16 12.95
CA LEU A 354 -9.40 -4.73 13.67
C LEU A 354 -8.96 -6.10 13.11
N ASP A 355 -9.89 -6.91 12.60
CA ASP A 355 -9.57 -8.16 11.89
C ASP A 355 -8.71 -7.90 10.65
N ARG A 356 -8.87 -6.73 10.03
CA ARG A 356 -8.27 -6.35 8.76
C ARG A 356 -7.03 -5.46 8.91
N ALA A 357 -6.60 -5.18 10.13
CA ALA A 357 -5.38 -4.40 10.39
C ALA A 357 -4.40 -5.16 11.28
N ASN A 358 -3.13 -4.76 11.26
CA ASN A 358 -2.25 -4.91 12.42
C ASN A 358 -2.45 -3.69 13.33
N VAL A 359 -2.34 -3.85 14.65
CA VAL A 359 -2.46 -2.71 15.59
C VAL A 359 -1.18 -2.59 16.41
N ILE A 360 -0.49 -1.46 16.32
CA ILE A 360 0.68 -1.15 17.15
C ILE A 360 0.31 -0.03 18.12
N GLU A 361 0.49 -0.29 19.41
CA GLU A 361 0.21 0.66 20.48
C GLU A 361 1.46 1.41 20.94
N PHE A 362 1.33 2.72 21.12
CA PHE A 362 2.37 3.66 21.57
C PHE A 362 1.95 4.30 22.89
N ASN A 363 2.17 3.58 24.00
CA ASN A 363 1.77 4.06 25.33
C ASN A 363 2.95 4.42 26.23
N ASP A 364 4.14 3.89 25.98
CA ASP A 364 5.29 4.08 26.86
C ASP A 364 6.26 5.11 26.25
N VAL A 365 6.18 6.36 26.72
CA VAL A 365 7.20 7.39 26.44
C VAL A 365 8.38 7.14 27.36
N SER A 366 9.40 6.44 26.87
CA SER A 366 10.62 6.24 27.66
C SER A 366 11.64 7.35 27.42
N LEU A 367 11.90 8.16 28.45
CA LEU A 367 12.97 9.17 28.43
C LEU A 367 14.38 8.55 28.37
N SER A 368 14.51 7.25 28.63
CA SER A 368 15.79 6.53 28.48
C SER A 368 16.32 6.57 27.03
N VAL A 369 15.42 6.76 26.05
CA VAL A 369 15.76 6.89 24.62
C VAL A 369 16.64 8.13 24.34
N TYR A 370 16.57 9.17 25.18
CA TYR A 370 17.40 10.37 25.04
C TYR A 370 18.77 10.26 25.73
N ASN A 371 18.93 9.32 26.67
CA ASN A 371 20.06 9.30 27.62
C ASN A 371 20.96 8.06 27.52
N GLN A 372 20.69 7.09 26.64
CA GLN A 372 21.51 5.87 26.54
C GLN A 372 21.83 5.48 25.10
N GLU A 373 23.06 4.98 24.91
CA GLU A 373 23.38 4.01 23.86
C GLU A 373 22.41 2.84 24.06
N GLN A 374 21.40 2.72 23.19
CA GLN A 374 20.47 1.58 23.24
C GLN A 374 21.30 0.30 23.16
N GLY A 375 21.22 -0.56 24.18
CA GLY A 375 21.68 -1.93 24.04
C GLY A 375 21.00 -2.56 22.82
N GLU A 376 21.71 -3.42 22.08
CA GLU A 376 21.13 -4.08 20.91
C GLU A 376 19.86 -4.84 21.30
N ASP A 377 18.70 -4.33 20.85
CA ASP A 377 17.45 -5.06 20.93
C ASP A 377 17.52 -6.22 19.92
N ARG A 378 17.38 -7.45 20.40
CA ARG A 378 17.48 -8.64 19.55
C ARG A 378 16.40 -8.68 18.45
N PHE A 379 15.27 -8.02 18.66
CA PHE A 379 14.19 -7.92 17.68
C PHE A 379 14.40 -6.72 16.75
N THR A 380 15.53 -6.73 16.05
CA THR A 380 15.97 -5.67 15.14
C THR A 380 16.20 -6.24 13.74
N LEU A 381 15.61 -5.61 12.72
CA LEU A 381 15.84 -5.99 11.32
C LEU A 381 17.33 -6.13 11.00
N LYS A 382 17.69 -7.19 10.28
CA LYS A 382 19.03 -7.40 9.69
C LYS A 382 19.03 -7.19 8.19
N THR A 383 17.91 -7.50 7.52
CA THR A 383 17.68 -7.23 6.10
C THR A 383 16.35 -6.50 5.89
N PHE A 384 16.26 -5.65 4.88
CA PHE A 384 15.06 -4.87 4.61
C PHE A 384 14.16 -5.60 3.59
N PRO A 385 12.85 -5.80 3.88
CA PRO A 385 11.95 -6.49 2.98
C PRO A 385 11.64 -5.67 1.71
N LYS A 386 11.33 -6.34 0.61
CA LYS A 386 11.02 -5.70 -0.68
C LYS A 386 9.53 -5.38 -0.80
N PHE A 387 9.17 -4.11 -0.68
CA PHE A 387 7.77 -3.64 -0.73
C PHE A 387 7.19 -3.52 -2.17
N GLU A 388 7.74 -4.20 -3.18
CA GLU A 388 7.25 -4.09 -4.56
C GLU A 388 5.77 -4.49 -4.70
N SER A 389 5.34 -5.52 -3.96
CA SER A 389 3.96 -5.99 -3.96
C SER A 389 3.64 -6.76 -2.68
N ALA A 390 2.46 -6.55 -2.11
CA ALA A 390 2.03 -7.25 -0.90
C ALA A 390 1.77 -8.75 -1.17
N ILE A 391 2.16 -9.58 -0.21
CA ILE A 391 2.03 -11.03 -0.28
C ILE A 391 0.75 -11.47 0.45
N LEU A 392 -0.09 -12.27 -0.20
CA LEU A 392 -1.28 -12.83 0.43
C LEU A 392 -0.91 -13.98 1.38
N SER A 393 -1.34 -13.88 2.63
CA SER A 393 -1.25 -14.96 3.62
C SER A 393 -2.06 -16.18 3.16
N THR A 394 -1.49 -17.37 3.30
CA THR A 394 -2.12 -18.64 2.91
C THR A 394 -1.88 -19.71 3.96
N SER A 395 -2.62 -20.82 3.89
CA SER A 395 -2.38 -21.99 4.74
C SER A 395 -0.97 -22.57 4.59
N GLY A 396 -0.30 -22.36 3.44
CA GLY A 396 1.09 -22.75 3.25
C GLY A 396 2.05 -22.03 4.21
N HIS A 397 1.76 -20.78 4.58
CA HIS A 397 2.55 -20.04 5.56
C HIS A 397 2.40 -20.67 6.96
N TYR A 398 1.19 -21.11 7.32
CA TYR A 398 0.96 -21.86 8.56
C TYR A 398 1.68 -23.20 8.54
N SER A 399 1.58 -23.98 7.47
CA SER A 399 2.25 -25.29 7.36
C SER A 399 3.77 -25.18 7.54
N ASN A 400 4.38 -24.12 7.00
CA ASN A 400 5.83 -23.86 7.06
C ASN A 400 6.28 -23.11 8.33
N SER A 401 5.36 -22.75 9.23
CA SER A 401 5.69 -22.02 10.45
C SER A 401 6.39 -22.89 11.50
N PRO A 402 7.20 -22.28 12.40
CA PRO A 402 7.86 -23.00 13.49
C PRO A 402 6.88 -23.74 14.41
N GLU A 403 7.31 -24.86 14.98
CA GLU A 403 6.47 -25.71 15.83
C GLU A 403 5.97 -24.98 17.09
N HIS A 404 6.82 -24.14 17.69
CA HIS A 404 6.46 -23.30 18.83
C HIS A 404 5.27 -22.36 18.52
N PHE A 405 5.21 -21.84 17.30
CA PHE A 405 4.09 -20.99 16.86
C PHE A 405 2.79 -21.81 16.75
N LYS A 406 2.85 -23.00 16.13
CA LYS A 406 1.67 -23.88 15.98
C LYS A 406 1.08 -24.26 17.33
N GLN A 407 1.93 -24.71 18.26
CA GLN A 407 1.52 -25.05 19.63
C GLN A 407 0.89 -23.84 20.34
N THR A 408 1.48 -22.66 20.20
CA THR A 408 0.97 -21.44 20.82
C THR A 408 -0.41 -21.06 20.27
N VAL A 409 -0.60 -21.12 18.94
CA VAL A 409 -1.89 -20.83 18.30
C VAL A 409 -2.97 -21.81 18.75
N GLU A 410 -2.66 -23.12 18.83
CA GLU A 410 -3.59 -24.14 19.32
C GLU A 410 -4.04 -23.88 20.77
N GLN A 411 -3.10 -23.48 21.63
CA GLN A 411 -3.41 -23.11 23.02
C GLN A 411 -4.26 -21.84 23.10
N LEU A 412 -3.93 -20.80 22.33
CA LEU A 412 -4.74 -19.57 22.27
C LEU A 412 -6.17 -19.85 21.80
N LEU A 413 -6.34 -20.69 20.78
CA LEU A 413 -7.65 -21.10 20.29
C LEU A 413 -8.43 -21.87 21.36
N SER A 414 -7.79 -22.82 22.04
CA SER A 414 -8.45 -23.62 23.09
C SER A 414 -8.93 -22.77 24.27
N ILE A 415 -8.13 -21.76 24.67
CA ILE A 415 -8.48 -20.81 25.73
C ILE A 415 -9.65 -19.93 25.33
N LEU A 416 -9.64 -19.41 24.09
CA LEU A 416 -10.59 -18.38 23.66
C LEU A 416 -11.90 -18.93 23.07
N HIS A 417 -11.90 -20.17 22.58
CA HIS A 417 -13.06 -20.80 21.95
C HIS A 417 -14.30 -20.87 22.86
N PRO A 418 -14.22 -21.31 24.14
CA PRO A 418 -15.38 -21.37 25.04
C PRO A 418 -16.09 -20.03 25.26
N TYR A 419 -15.38 -18.91 25.05
CA TYR A 419 -15.88 -17.55 25.29
C TYR A 419 -16.32 -16.83 24.00
N ASN A 420 -16.32 -17.53 22.85
CA ASN A 420 -16.55 -16.92 21.53
C ASN A 420 -15.58 -15.76 21.23
N LEU A 421 -14.34 -15.85 21.72
CA LEU A 421 -13.25 -14.90 21.49
C LEU A 421 -12.18 -15.48 20.55
N HIS A 422 -12.43 -16.64 19.95
CA HIS A 422 -11.52 -17.28 19.01
C HIS A 422 -11.43 -16.50 17.69
N PHE A 423 -10.44 -16.82 16.88
CA PHE A 423 -10.14 -16.15 15.62
C PHE A 423 -10.08 -17.15 14.46
N GLY A 424 -10.43 -16.69 13.26
CA GLY A 424 -10.50 -17.53 12.08
C GLY A 424 -9.13 -17.81 11.43
N TYR A 425 -9.12 -18.73 10.46
CA TYR A 425 -7.93 -19.15 9.71
C TYR A 425 -7.15 -18.00 9.06
N ARG A 426 -7.83 -16.94 8.64
CA ARG A 426 -7.19 -15.75 8.06
C ARG A 426 -6.18 -15.13 9.04
N VAL A 427 -6.59 -14.95 10.29
CA VAL A 427 -5.74 -14.38 11.34
C VAL A 427 -4.55 -15.29 11.60
N ILE A 428 -4.78 -16.61 11.66
CA ILE A 428 -3.71 -17.61 11.84
C ILE A 428 -2.66 -17.50 10.71
N ASN A 429 -3.11 -17.45 9.46
CA ASN A 429 -2.21 -17.35 8.31
C ASN A 429 -1.40 -16.05 8.30
N GLU A 430 -2.02 -14.94 8.72
CA GLU A 430 -1.35 -13.63 8.84
C GLU A 430 -0.30 -13.63 9.95
N MET A 431 -0.62 -14.18 11.12
CA MET A 431 0.35 -14.33 12.19
C MET A 431 1.52 -15.24 11.78
N ALA A 432 1.22 -16.34 11.07
CA ALA A 432 2.23 -17.25 10.55
C ALA A 432 3.16 -16.55 9.55
N GLN A 433 2.60 -15.75 8.64
CA GLN A 433 3.37 -14.95 7.70
C GLN A 433 4.27 -13.93 8.41
N PHE A 434 3.77 -13.26 9.46
CA PHE A 434 4.60 -12.35 10.26
C PHE A 434 5.77 -13.08 10.93
N VAL A 435 5.51 -14.23 11.56
CA VAL A 435 6.57 -15.03 12.22
C VAL A 435 7.61 -15.50 11.20
N ASN A 436 7.17 -15.96 10.02
CA ASN A 436 8.09 -16.34 8.94
C ASN A 436 8.91 -15.15 8.44
N ASN A 437 8.30 -13.97 8.32
CA ASN A 437 9.01 -12.73 7.98
C ASN A 437 10.04 -12.35 9.05
N ALA A 438 9.72 -12.50 10.34
CA ALA A 438 10.71 -12.27 11.40
C ALA A 438 11.89 -13.25 11.28
N VAL A 439 11.61 -14.53 11.00
CA VAL A 439 12.65 -15.53 10.76
C VAL A 439 13.54 -15.16 9.57
N GLU A 440 12.96 -14.66 8.48
CA GLU A 440 13.67 -14.27 7.26
C GLU A 440 14.50 -12.99 7.42
N TYR A 441 13.93 -11.95 8.03
CA TYR A 441 14.52 -10.60 8.04
C TYR A 441 15.27 -10.24 9.34
N ILE A 442 15.12 -11.03 10.41
CA ILE A 442 15.80 -10.83 11.71
C ILE A 442 16.69 -12.04 12.03
N GLY A 443 16.15 -13.26 12.00
CA GLY A 443 16.89 -14.49 12.30
C GLY A 443 16.02 -15.62 12.83
N ASN A 444 16.56 -16.84 12.81
CA ASN A 444 15.82 -18.07 13.10
C ASN A 444 16.01 -18.62 14.53
N ASP A 445 16.58 -17.82 15.43
CA ASP A 445 16.75 -18.21 16.84
C ASP A 445 15.39 -18.34 17.54
N ASN A 446 15.26 -19.30 18.47
CA ASN A 446 14.01 -19.54 19.21
C ASN A 446 13.51 -18.27 19.93
N GLU A 447 14.41 -17.49 20.50
CA GLU A 447 14.10 -16.22 21.16
C GLU A 447 13.43 -15.20 20.21
N ILE A 448 13.88 -15.12 18.94
CA ILE A 448 13.28 -14.24 17.92
C ILE A 448 11.88 -14.75 17.54
N ILE A 449 11.72 -16.08 17.46
CA ILE A 449 10.42 -16.69 17.18
C ILE A 449 9.43 -16.37 18.32
N TYR A 450 9.83 -16.51 19.58
CA TYR A 450 9.00 -16.13 20.73
C TYR A 450 8.66 -14.64 20.75
N ASP A 451 9.62 -13.76 20.45
CA ASP A 451 9.35 -12.33 20.32
C ASP A 451 8.37 -12.03 19.17
N ALA A 452 8.49 -12.72 18.03
CA ALA A 452 7.57 -12.55 16.91
C ALA A 452 6.14 -12.99 17.27
N ILE A 453 6.01 -14.10 18.01
CA ILE A 453 4.74 -14.59 18.56
C ILE A 453 4.17 -13.57 19.55
N ASP A 454 4.99 -13.06 20.46
CA ASP A 454 4.60 -12.05 21.45
C ASP A 454 4.00 -10.80 20.78
N VAL A 455 4.70 -10.30 19.76
CA VAL A 455 4.24 -9.18 18.94
C VAL A 455 2.90 -9.51 18.28
N GLN A 456 2.72 -10.69 17.70
CA GLN A 456 1.46 -11.05 17.03
C GLN A 456 0.30 -11.25 17.99
N ILE A 457 0.53 -11.75 19.21
CA ILE A 457 -0.51 -11.78 20.25
C ILE A 457 -1.00 -10.35 20.51
N CYS A 458 -0.09 -9.40 20.71
CA CYS A 458 -0.43 -7.99 20.94
C CYS A 458 -1.08 -7.30 19.73
N GLN A 459 -0.64 -7.58 18.51
CA GLN A 459 -1.10 -6.86 17.31
C GLN A 459 -2.37 -7.44 16.68
N LYS A 460 -2.66 -8.73 16.90
CA LYS A 460 -3.74 -9.46 16.22
C LYS A 460 -4.78 -10.09 17.13
N ILE A 461 -4.40 -10.50 18.34
CA ILE A 461 -5.30 -11.22 19.25
C ILE A 461 -5.91 -10.26 20.27
N LEU A 462 -5.05 -9.62 21.07
CA LEU A 462 -5.47 -8.73 22.15
C LEU A 462 -6.36 -7.55 21.70
N PRO A 463 -6.21 -6.94 20.49
CA PRO A 463 -7.07 -5.84 20.04
C PRO A 463 -8.56 -6.19 20.01
N LYS A 464 -8.90 -7.47 19.93
CA LYS A 464 -10.28 -7.96 19.84
C LYS A 464 -10.87 -8.30 21.21
N ILE A 465 -10.07 -8.19 22.27
CA ILE A 465 -10.52 -8.48 23.62
C ILE A 465 -11.13 -7.20 24.19
N ASN A 466 -12.45 -7.10 24.08
CA ASN A 466 -13.24 -6.01 24.64
C ASN A 466 -14.57 -6.53 25.22
N GLY A 467 -14.97 -5.99 26.36
CA GLY A 467 -16.19 -6.43 27.04
C GLY A 467 -16.22 -6.15 28.54
N SER A 468 -17.32 -6.56 29.15
CA SER A 468 -17.56 -6.43 30.59
C SER A 468 -16.85 -7.52 31.40
N PHE A 469 -16.74 -7.30 32.70
CA PHE A 469 -16.13 -8.22 33.67
C PHE A 469 -16.62 -9.67 33.50
N GLY A 470 -17.94 -9.88 33.46
CA GLY A 470 -18.52 -11.23 33.37
C GLY A 470 -18.16 -12.00 32.09
N LYS A 471 -17.76 -11.30 31.02
CA LYS A 471 -17.29 -11.94 29.78
C LYS A 471 -15.77 -12.18 29.79
N LEU A 472 -15.01 -11.30 30.42
CA LEU A 472 -13.55 -11.21 30.23
C LEU A 472 -12.70 -11.73 31.40
N ASP A 473 -13.22 -11.82 32.62
CA ASP A 473 -12.41 -12.18 33.79
C ASP A 473 -11.69 -13.53 33.62
N GLU A 474 -12.45 -14.61 33.43
CA GLU A 474 -11.88 -15.95 33.27
C GLU A 474 -10.95 -16.10 32.05
N PRO A 475 -11.32 -15.65 30.82
CA PRO A 475 -10.41 -15.77 29.68
C PRO A 475 -9.13 -14.95 29.84
N LEU A 476 -9.17 -13.74 30.44
CA LEU A 476 -7.96 -12.97 30.71
C LEU A 476 -7.05 -13.69 31.72
N ARG A 477 -7.60 -14.26 32.79
CA ARG A 477 -6.81 -15.04 33.76
C ARG A 477 -6.15 -16.26 33.11
N LYS A 478 -6.86 -16.96 32.21
CA LYS A 478 -6.31 -18.09 31.43
C LYS A 478 -5.21 -17.67 30.47
N LEU A 479 -5.36 -16.54 29.78
CA LEU A 479 -4.31 -15.98 28.93
C LEU A 479 -3.08 -15.56 29.73
N ILE A 480 -3.26 -14.92 30.89
CA ILE A 480 -2.17 -14.54 31.79
C ILE A 480 -1.44 -15.79 32.28
N ALA A 481 -2.16 -16.82 32.74
CA ALA A 481 -1.57 -18.07 33.18
C ALA A 481 -0.81 -18.80 32.06
N PHE A 482 -1.36 -18.82 30.85
CA PHE A 482 -0.69 -19.36 29.67
C PHE A 482 0.60 -18.60 29.37
N VAL A 483 0.56 -17.27 29.29
CA VAL A 483 1.74 -16.47 28.96
C VAL A 483 2.82 -16.54 30.05
N GLN A 484 2.41 -16.58 31.32
CA GLN A 484 3.31 -16.58 32.46
C GLN A 484 3.94 -17.95 32.71
N TYR A 485 3.14 -19.02 32.64
CA TYR A 485 3.53 -20.36 33.10
C TYR A 485 3.54 -21.42 31.99
N ASN A 486 3.17 -21.05 30.76
CA ASN A 486 2.88 -21.98 29.67
C ASN A 486 1.82 -23.03 30.05
N ASP A 487 0.93 -22.70 30.99
CA ASP A 487 -0.08 -23.59 31.56
C ASP A 487 -1.37 -22.81 31.88
N PRO A 488 -2.38 -22.87 30.99
CA PRO A 488 -3.66 -22.18 31.19
C PRO A 488 -4.46 -22.69 32.40
N SER A 489 -4.16 -23.90 32.91
CA SER A 489 -4.87 -24.48 34.06
C SER A 489 -4.56 -23.75 35.37
N GLN A 490 -3.46 -22.99 35.43
CA GLN A 490 -3.07 -22.18 36.59
C GLN A 490 -3.84 -20.84 36.66
N TYR A 491 -4.91 -20.64 35.88
CA TYR A 491 -5.69 -19.40 35.91
C TYR A 491 -6.29 -19.10 37.30
N GLU A 492 -6.55 -20.11 38.12
CA GLU A 492 -7.13 -19.93 39.47
C GLU A 492 -6.23 -19.16 40.44
N ILE A 493 -4.89 -19.19 40.25
CA ILE A 493 -3.95 -18.44 41.09
C ILE A 493 -3.77 -16.99 40.63
N ILE A 494 -4.29 -16.61 39.45
CA ILE A 494 -4.15 -15.26 38.91
C ILE A 494 -5.14 -14.32 39.62
N ASN A 495 -4.67 -13.33 40.36
CA ASN A 495 -5.51 -12.30 40.97
C ASN A 495 -4.77 -10.95 40.94
N VAL A 496 -5.40 -9.90 41.47
CA VAL A 496 -4.81 -8.54 41.47
C VAL A 496 -3.43 -8.51 42.15
N GLU A 497 -3.27 -9.22 43.26
CA GLU A 497 -2.00 -9.28 44.00
C GLU A 497 -0.92 -10.02 43.20
N SER A 498 -1.25 -11.19 42.64
CA SER A 498 -0.30 -11.98 41.86
C SER A 498 0.14 -11.22 40.59
N ILE A 499 -0.79 -10.54 39.91
CA ILE A 499 -0.50 -9.74 38.71
C ILE A 499 0.49 -8.61 39.02
N SER A 500 0.33 -7.94 40.16
CA SER A 500 1.24 -6.86 40.57
C SER A 500 2.69 -7.34 40.81
N SER A 501 2.89 -8.63 41.06
CA SER A 501 4.20 -9.25 41.28
C SER A 501 4.86 -9.81 40.01
N ILE A 502 4.16 -9.81 38.87
CA ILE A 502 4.70 -10.33 37.62
C ILE A 502 5.78 -9.38 37.10
N GLU A 503 6.96 -9.92 36.79
CA GLU A 503 8.04 -9.21 36.10
C GLU A 503 8.01 -9.59 34.61
N PRO A 504 7.52 -8.70 33.70
CA PRO A 504 7.37 -9.04 32.28
C PRO A 504 8.67 -9.49 31.61
N SER A 505 9.81 -8.89 31.96
CA SER A 505 11.12 -9.21 31.38
C SER A 505 11.61 -10.64 31.66
N LYS A 506 10.97 -11.38 32.58
CA LYS A 506 11.31 -12.76 32.91
C LYS A 506 10.40 -13.79 32.21
N THR A 507 9.44 -13.35 31.41
CA THR A 507 8.50 -14.23 30.70
C THR A 507 8.94 -14.45 29.25
N MET A 508 8.40 -15.48 28.61
CA MET A 508 8.62 -15.72 27.17
C MET A 508 7.91 -14.69 26.29
N TYR A 509 6.85 -14.04 26.79
CA TYR A 509 6.04 -13.07 26.05
C TYR A 509 5.89 -11.76 26.87
N PRO A 510 6.96 -10.95 26.98
CA PRO A 510 7.01 -9.75 27.83
C PRO A 510 6.00 -8.66 27.42
N GLU A 511 5.74 -8.45 26.13
CA GLU A 511 4.77 -7.43 25.68
C GLU A 511 3.34 -7.88 25.98
N SER A 512 3.01 -9.14 25.68
CA SER A 512 1.70 -9.73 25.90
C SER A 512 1.32 -9.75 27.37
N ILE A 513 2.24 -10.18 28.25
CA ILE A 513 1.95 -10.22 29.69
C ILE A 513 1.72 -8.83 30.26
N SER A 514 2.54 -7.85 29.85
CA SER A 514 2.40 -6.45 30.28
C SER A 514 1.04 -5.89 29.88
N LYS A 515 0.62 -6.13 28.63
CA LYS A 515 -0.69 -5.67 28.13
C LYS A 515 -1.85 -6.40 28.80
N LEU A 516 -1.78 -7.72 28.96
CA LEU A 516 -2.81 -8.51 29.64
C LEU A 516 -3.00 -8.07 31.10
N CYS A 517 -1.91 -7.79 31.82
CA CYS A 517 -1.96 -7.28 33.19
C CYS A 517 -2.66 -5.91 33.26
N ARG A 518 -2.33 -4.98 32.34
CA ARG A 518 -3.03 -3.68 32.22
C ARG A 518 -4.51 -3.86 31.93
N LEU A 519 -4.87 -4.74 30.98
CA LEU A 519 -6.27 -5.02 30.64
C LEU A 519 -7.05 -5.60 31.82
N TYR A 520 -6.48 -6.54 32.56
CA TYR A 520 -7.12 -7.14 33.72
C TYR A 520 -7.33 -6.12 34.84
N ASN A 521 -6.34 -5.28 35.12
CA ASN A 521 -6.47 -4.21 36.12
C ASN A 521 -7.58 -3.22 35.74
N ASN A 522 -7.66 -2.81 34.47
CA ASN A 522 -8.76 -1.98 33.98
C ASN A 522 -10.12 -2.68 34.11
N LEU A 523 -10.20 -3.97 33.80
CA LEU A 523 -11.42 -4.76 33.94
C LEU A 523 -11.92 -4.81 35.39
N VAL A 524 -11.03 -5.05 36.35
CA VAL A 524 -11.36 -5.10 37.79
C VAL A 524 -11.80 -3.74 38.30
N ASN A 525 -11.09 -2.67 37.92
CA ASN A 525 -11.36 -1.32 38.43
C ASN A 525 -12.62 -0.70 37.82
N ASN A 526 -12.85 -0.89 36.52
CA ASN A 526 -13.88 -0.19 35.76
C ASN A 526 -15.07 -1.09 35.38
N GLY A 527 -14.98 -2.41 35.60
CA GLY A 527 -16.00 -3.39 35.19
C GLY A 527 -16.06 -3.65 33.68
N PHE A 528 -15.19 -2.99 32.91
CA PHE A 528 -15.07 -3.10 31.46
C PHE A 528 -13.60 -2.93 31.07
N ALA A 529 -13.17 -3.63 30.03
CA ALA A 529 -11.84 -3.45 29.44
C ALA A 529 -11.94 -3.40 27.92
N SER A 530 -11.09 -2.57 27.32
CA SER A 530 -10.88 -2.44 25.89
C SER A 530 -9.38 -2.40 25.62
N PHE A 531 -8.92 -3.03 24.55
CA PHE A 531 -7.50 -3.00 24.18
C PHE A 531 -6.98 -1.59 23.90
N LEU A 532 -7.83 -0.73 23.33
CA LEU A 532 -7.45 0.63 22.97
C LEU A 532 -7.55 1.60 24.15
N GLU A 533 -7.98 1.17 25.35
CA GLU A 533 -8.12 2.02 26.55
C GLU A 533 -7.07 1.73 27.63
#